data_AF-A0A537W313-F1
#
_entry.id   AF-A0A537W313-F1
#
_cell.length_a   1.000
_cell.length_b   1.000
_cell.length_c   1.000
_cell.angle_alpha   90.00
_cell.angle_beta   90.00
_cell.angle_gamma   90.00
#
_symmetry.space_group_name_H-M   'P 1'
#
loop_
_entity.id
_entity.type
_entity.pdbx_description
1 polymer ?
#
loop_
_entity_poly.entity_id
_entity_poly.type
_entity_poly.pdbx_seq_one_letter_code
_entity_poly.pdbx_strand_id
1 'polypeptide(L)'
;MRRTTSGATTSATRSRRPSDERCARACDVLVYDRLVAPELVDEAPAGALRIERDRLEQEEVNELLVAHGLLGDNVVRLKGGDPFLFGRGGEEALALVEAGVPFEVVPGVSSLASVPGSAGIPVTHRGIASAVTAFAAHDVEGLDAAALARTPGTLVAFMGLTGLERLAERLIEHGRRASTPAAVVSAGTTVDERVITAPLEMIAHAARDLPTPALVVIGEVVAVRAALQRAGQRGAPRSREIPRAVSTTTAATSGSRLRRRSRSFGPATPTAPIASVRRSKIGAATPASPSRASSRSTA
;
A
#
# COMPACT_ATOMS: atom_id res chain seq x y z
N MET A 1 -50.93 26.00 32.42
CA MET A 1 -49.60 25.37 32.34
C MET A 1 -49.04 25.57 30.95
N ARG A 2 -48.09 26.51 30.78
CA ARG A 2 -47.37 26.72 29.50
C ARG A 2 -46.30 25.64 29.37
N ARG A 3 -46.29 24.89 28.27
CA ARG A 3 -45.11 24.11 27.84
C ARG A 3 -44.59 24.73 26.55
N THR A 4 -43.48 25.42 26.68
CA THR A 4 -42.63 25.86 25.57
C THR A 4 -41.74 24.68 25.17
N THR A 5 -41.95 24.09 24.00
CA THR A 5 -40.97 23.20 23.37
C THR A 5 -40.18 24.01 22.37
N SER A 6 -38.99 24.44 22.79
CA SER A 6 -37.93 24.95 21.91
C SER A 6 -37.39 23.78 21.09
N GLY A 7 -37.64 23.81 19.78
CA GLY A 7 -36.98 22.93 18.82
C GLY A 7 -35.61 23.50 18.49
N ALA A 8 -34.56 22.95 19.10
CA ALA A 8 -33.19 23.18 18.66
C ALA A 8 -32.90 22.27 17.46
N THR A 9 -32.98 22.83 16.25
CA THR A 9 -32.56 22.17 15.01
C THR A 9 -31.04 22.16 14.96
N THR A 10 -30.41 21.13 15.50
CA THR A 10 -28.97 20.92 15.33
C THR A 10 -28.70 20.39 13.92
N SER A 11 -28.49 21.32 12.98
CA SER A 11 -27.94 21.02 11.65
C SER A 11 -26.50 20.53 11.82
N ALA A 12 -26.33 19.23 12.03
CA ALA A 12 -25.03 18.59 11.92
C ALA A 12 -24.64 18.57 10.44
N THR A 13 -23.86 19.56 10.01
CA THR A 13 -23.15 19.55 8.73
C THR A 13 -22.22 18.34 8.76
N ARG A 14 -22.65 17.21 8.20
CA ARG A 14 -21.80 16.04 7.99
C ARG A 14 -20.64 16.50 7.11
N SER A 15 -19.48 16.77 7.74
CA SER A 15 -18.20 16.84 7.06
C SER A 15 -18.02 15.53 6.32
N ARG A 16 -18.32 15.54 5.02
CA ARG A 16 -18.23 14.36 4.17
C ARG A 16 -16.76 14.21 3.85
N ARG A 17 -16.10 13.21 4.46
CA ARG A 17 -14.68 12.94 4.18
C ARG A 17 -14.46 12.92 2.65
N PRO A 18 -13.39 13.55 2.16
CA PRO A 18 -13.11 13.55 0.74
C PRO A 18 -12.90 12.10 0.26
N SER A 19 -13.35 11.82 -0.97
CA SER A 19 -13.04 10.56 -1.65
C SER A 19 -11.85 10.77 -2.56
N ASP A 20 -11.16 9.71 -2.95
CA ASP A 20 -9.96 9.75 -3.80
C ASP A 20 -10.13 10.62 -5.05
N GLU A 21 -11.22 10.41 -5.79
CA GLU A 21 -11.58 11.19 -6.97
C GLU A 21 -11.78 12.69 -6.66
N ARG A 22 -12.30 13.03 -5.48
CA ARG A 22 -12.49 14.43 -5.07
C ARG A 22 -11.16 15.09 -4.73
N CYS A 23 -10.22 14.37 -4.14
CA CYS A 23 -8.87 14.87 -3.89
C CYS A 23 -8.13 15.10 -5.20
N ALA A 24 -8.12 14.10 -6.10
CA ALA A 24 -7.43 14.17 -7.39
C ALA A 24 -7.94 15.35 -8.24
N ARG A 25 -9.25 15.57 -8.33
CA ARG A 25 -9.87 16.64 -9.14
C ARG A 25 -9.53 18.07 -8.69
N ALA A 26 -8.91 18.25 -7.52
CA ALA A 26 -8.63 19.57 -6.95
C ALA A 26 -7.15 19.80 -6.60
N CYS A 27 -6.24 18.93 -7.05
CA CYS A 27 -4.81 19.03 -6.73
C CYS A 27 -4.07 20.00 -7.66
N ASP A 28 -3.04 20.66 -7.12
CA ASP A 28 -2.03 21.38 -7.90
C ASP A 28 -0.90 20.44 -8.35
N VAL A 29 -0.58 19.44 -7.51
CA VAL A 29 0.47 18.45 -7.74
C VAL A 29 -0.05 17.06 -7.44
N LEU A 30 0.08 16.15 -8.41
CA LEU A 30 -0.25 14.74 -8.29
C LEU A 30 1.03 13.89 -8.32
N VAL A 31 1.33 13.21 -7.22
CA VAL A 31 2.42 12.24 -7.12
C VAL A 31 1.81 10.84 -7.05
N TYR A 32 2.12 9.94 -7.98
CA TYR A 32 1.42 8.65 -8.07
C TYR A 32 2.35 7.46 -8.30
N ASP A 33 1.95 6.29 -7.79
CA ASP A 33 2.62 5.01 -8.07
C ASP A 33 2.22 4.44 -9.43
N ARG A 34 3.09 3.65 -10.07
CA ARG A 34 2.75 2.91 -11.31
C ARG A 34 1.53 2.01 -11.19
N LEU A 35 1.22 1.50 -10.00
CA LEU A 35 0.08 0.61 -9.78
C LEU A 35 -1.27 1.34 -9.67
N VAL A 36 -1.27 2.67 -9.72
CA VAL A 36 -2.49 3.47 -9.74
C VAL A 36 -3.18 3.32 -11.10
N ALA A 37 -4.50 3.11 -11.08
CA ALA A 37 -5.30 3.02 -12.29
C ALA A 37 -5.17 4.32 -13.11
N PRO A 38 -4.87 4.28 -14.43
CA PRO A 38 -4.71 5.46 -15.27
C PRO A 38 -5.92 6.41 -15.18
N GLU A 39 -7.12 5.86 -15.06
CA GLU A 39 -8.36 6.61 -14.94
C GLU A 39 -8.36 7.54 -13.73
N LEU A 40 -7.70 7.19 -12.62
CA LEU A 40 -7.55 8.07 -11.45
C LEU A 40 -6.52 9.16 -11.66
N VAL A 41 -5.46 8.87 -12.40
CA VAL A 41 -4.44 9.87 -12.74
C VAL A 41 -5.06 10.92 -13.65
N ASP A 42 -5.95 10.50 -14.55
CA ASP A 42 -6.67 11.37 -15.48
C ASP A 42 -7.69 12.28 -14.82
N GLU A 43 -8.13 11.97 -13.58
CA GLU A 43 -8.98 12.86 -12.79
C GLU A 43 -8.27 14.15 -12.35
N ALA A 44 -6.94 14.18 -12.36
CA ALA A 44 -6.20 15.40 -12.02
C ALA A 44 -6.42 16.51 -13.06
N PRO A 45 -6.55 17.78 -12.62
CA PRO A 45 -6.70 18.91 -13.54
C PRO A 45 -5.63 18.94 -14.63
N ALA A 46 -5.99 19.41 -15.83
CA ALA A 46 -5.05 19.50 -16.95
C ALA A 46 -3.82 20.39 -16.67
N GLY A 47 -3.94 21.34 -15.73
CA GLY A 47 -2.85 22.20 -15.29
C GLY A 47 -2.07 21.67 -14.08
N ALA A 48 -2.45 20.53 -13.50
CA ALA A 48 -1.75 19.95 -12.37
C ALA A 48 -0.42 19.34 -12.81
N LEU A 49 0.62 19.51 -11.98
CA LEU A 49 1.89 18.84 -12.18
C LEU A 49 1.74 17.36 -11.82
N ARG A 50 1.98 16.45 -12.78
CA ARG A 50 1.86 15.00 -12.57
C ARG A 50 3.24 14.36 -12.52
N ILE A 51 3.53 13.64 -11.44
CA ILE A 51 4.83 13.05 -11.16
C ILE A 51 4.65 11.57 -10.82
N GLU A 52 5.15 10.70 -11.70
CA GLU A 52 5.19 9.27 -11.44
C GLU A 52 6.38 8.93 -10.54
N ARG A 53 6.14 8.14 -9.49
CA ARG A 53 7.17 7.75 -8.52
C ARG A 53 8.28 6.88 -9.10
N ASP A 54 8.05 6.12 -10.18
CA ASP A 54 8.94 5.03 -10.61
C ASP A 54 10.40 5.43 -10.93
N ARG A 55 10.71 6.72 -10.97
CA ARG A 55 12.07 7.26 -11.16
C ARG A 55 12.68 7.86 -9.89
N LEU A 56 12.03 7.69 -8.75
CA LEU A 56 12.37 8.32 -7.48
C LEU A 56 12.55 7.26 -6.40
N GLU A 57 13.64 7.38 -5.66
CA GLU A 57 13.82 6.74 -4.37
C GLU A 57 12.81 7.30 -3.36
N GLN A 58 12.61 6.61 -2.23
CA GLN A 58 11.60 7.04 -1.27
C GLN A 58 11.93 8.38 -0.62
N GLU A 59 13.21 8.60 -0.30
CA GLU A 59 13.67 9.86 0.27
C GLU A 59 13.35 11.01 -0.69
N GLU A 60 13.52 10.83 -2.01
CA GLU A 60 13.19 11.83 -3.03
C GLU A 60 11.67 12.08 -3.11
N VAL A 61 10.84 11.04 -2.97
CA VAL A 61 9.38 11.21 -2.86
C VAL A 61 9.02 12.01 -1.61
N ASN A 62 9.63 11.69 -0.47
CA ASN A 62 9.37 12.40 0.78
C ASN A 62 9.77 13.88 0.68
N GLU A 63 10.95 14.17 0.15
CA GLU A 63 11.45 15.53 -0.10
C GLU A 63 10.52 16.31 -1.03
N LEU A 64 10.00 15.66 -2.08
CA LEU A 64 9.07 16.27 -3.03
C LEU A 64 7.74 16.63 -2.36
N LEU A 65 7.17 15.72 -1.57
CA LEU A 65 5.93 15.97 -0.84
C LEU A 65 6.09 17.12 0.15
N VAL A 66 7.20 17.14 0.88
CA VAL A 66 7.55 18.23 1.81
C VAL A 66 7.71 19.56 1.07
N ALA A 67 8.50 19.58 -0.02
CA ALA A 67 8.79 20.79 -0.76
C ALA A 67 7.51 21.45 -1.29
N HIS A 68 6.63 20.69 -1.95
CA HIS A 68 5.36 21.22 -2.46
C HIS A 68 4.38 21.58 -1.34
N GLY A 69 4.35 20.80 -0.25
CA GLY A 69 3.56 21.14 0.93
C GLY A 69 3.95 22.47 1.56
N LEU A 70 5.26 22.77 1.65
CA LEU A 70 5.77 24.05 2.16
C LEU A 70 5.53 25.23 1.21
N LEU A 71 5.42 24.97 -0.09
CA LEU A 71 5.00 25.98 -1.08
C LEU A 71 3.50 26.32 -0.99
N GLY A 72 2.73 25.54 -0.23
CA GLY A 72 1.28 25.70 -0.08
C GLY A 72 0.48 25.08 -1.24
N ASP A 73 1.12 24.24 -2.06
CA ASP A 73 0.43 23.50 -3.12
C ASP A 73 -0.53 22.47 -2.51
N ASN A 74 -1.68 22.26 -3.15
CA ASN A 74 -2.55 21.14 -2.82
C ASN A 74 -1.98 19.86 -3.44
N VAL A 75 -1.18 19.13 -2.65
CA VAL A 75 -0.49 17.92 -3.09
C VAL A 75 -1.37 16.71 -2.83
N VAL A 76 -1.52 15.87 -3.85
CA VAL A 76 -2.15 14.56 -3.75
C VAL A 76 -1.12 13.47 -4.03
N ARG A 77 -0.91 12.60 -3.05
CA ARG A 77 -0.08 11.39 -3.17
C ARG A 77 -0.98 10.17 -3.39
N LEU A 78 -1.16 9.74 -4.65
CA LEU A 78 -1.94 8.54 -4.98
C LEU A 78 -1.10 7.27 -4.86
N LYS A 79 -1.56 6.34 -4.01
CA LYS A 79 -0.91 5.05 -3.76
C LYS A 79 -1.83 3.91 -4.16
N GLY A 80 -1.24 2.86 -4.72
CA GLY A 80 -1.98 1.64 -5.06
C GLY A 80 -2.42 0.88 -3.80
N GLY A 81 -3.69 0.49 -3.70
CA GLY A 81 -4.22 -0.25 -2.56
C GLY A 81 -4.45 0.63 -1.34
N ASP A 82 -3.77 0.32 -0.23
CA ASP A 82 -3.87 1.08 1.03
C ASP A 82 -2.52 1.73 1.39
N PRO A 83 -2.47 3.02 1.75
CA PRO A 83 -1.23 3.73 2.07
C PRO A 83 -0.38 3.08 3.16
N PHE A 84 -1.00 2.40 4.13
CA PHE A 84 -0.34 1.90 5.34
C PHE A 84 -0.12 0.39 5.33
N LEU A 85 -0.59 -0.34 4.32
CA LEU A 85 -0.25 -1.76 4.14
C LEU A 85 0.80 -1.95 3.05
N PHE A 86 2.06 -2.10 3.45
CA PHE A 86 3.23 -2.24 2.55
C PHE A 86 3.40 -1.09 1.54
N GLY A 87 2.73 0.05 1.77
CA GLY A 87 2.76 1.20 0.88
C GLY A 87 3.80 2.26 1.25
N ARG A 88 4.50 2.15 2.39
CA ARG A 88 5.42 3.19 2.92
C ARG A 88 4.75 4.54 3.25
N GLY A 89 3.42 4.62 3.31
CA GLY A 89 2.72 5.86 3.64
C GLY A 89 3.06 6.40 5.03
N GLY A 90 3.47 5.54 5.96
CA GLY A 90 3.94 5.98 7.28
C GLY A 90 5.25 6.77 7.22
N GLU A 91 6.18 6.38 6.36
CA GLU A 91 7.45 7.10 6.16
C GLU A 91 7.19 8.48 5.54
N GLU A 92 6.33 8.52 4.51
CA GLU A 92 5.88 9.76 3.85
C GLU A 92 5.21 10.70 4.86
N ALA A 93 4.31 10.18 5.69
CA ALA A 93 3.63 10.95 6.73
C ALA A 93 4.59 11.50 7.80
N LEU A 94 5.57 10.70 8.24
CA LEU A 94 6.56 11.14 9.23
C LEU A 94 7.42 12.29 8.70
N ALA A 95 7.81 12.25 7.43
CA ALA A 95 8.55 13.35 6.80
C ALA A 95 7.73 14.66 6.78
N LEU A 96 6.43 14.57 6.52
CA LEU A 96 5.52 15.73 6.56
C LEU A 96 5.37 16.28 7.99
N VAL A 97 5.27 15.40 9.00
CA VAL A 97 5.23 15.80 10.42
C VAL A 97 6.51 16.56 10.79
N GLU A 98 7.68 16.03 10.44
CA GLU A 98 8.98 16.64 10.75
C GLU A 98 9.12 18.03 10.11
N ALA A 99 8.60 18.21 8.91
CA ALA A 99 8.60 19.49 8.21
C ALA A 99 7.47 20.45 8.62
N GLY A 100 6.56 20.04 9.50
CA GLY A 100 5.40 20.84 9.90
C GLY A 100 4.36 21.03 8.80
N VAL A 101 4.32 20.14 7.80
CA VAL A 101 3.34 20.17 6.71
C VAL A 101 2.08 19.40 7.14
N PRO A 102 0.91 20.04 7.18
CA PRO A 102 -0.34 19.38 7.54
C PRO A 102 -0.77 18.39 6.44
N PHE A 103 -1.30 17.23 6.84
CA PHE A 103 -1.78 16.22 5.90
C PHE A 103 -2.99 15.43 6.43
N GLU A 104 -3.72 14.82 5.51
CA GLU A 104 -4.77 13.84 5.76
C GLU A 104 -4.41 12.53 5.04
N VAL A 105 -4.61 11.40 5.72
CA VAL A 105 -4.52 10.07 5.12
C VAL A 105 -5.93 9.58 4.85
N VAL A 106 -6.26 9.37 3.58
CA VAL A 106 -7.47 8.64 3.20
C VAL A 106 -7.12 7.13 3.24
N PRO A 107 -7.94 6.25 3.83
CA PRO A 107 -7.72 4.80 3.78
C PRO A 107 -8.18 4.17 2.47
N GLY A 108 -7.50 3.11 2.03
CA GLY A 108 -7.76 2.46 0.76
C GLY A 108 -8.28 1.03 0.84
N VAL A 109 -8.75 0.54 -0.31
CA VAL A 109 -9.10 -0.87 -0.45
C VAL A 109 -7.83 -1.66 -0.71
N SER A 110 -7.28 -2.23 0.35
CA SER A 110 -6.08 -3.06 0.27
C SER A 110 -6.27 -4.29 -0.62
N SER A 111 -5.22 -4.68 -1.33
CA SER A 111 -5.15 -5.95 -2.07
C SER A 111 -5.22 -7.17 -1.15
N LEU A 112 -4.95 -7.02 0.15
CA LEU A 112 -5.03 -8.10 1.15
C LEU A 112 -6.33 -8.90 1.03
N ALA A 113 -7.47 -8.22 0.99
CA ALA A 113 -8.77 -8.86 0.92
C ALA A 113 -9.43 -8.73 -0.46
N SER A 114 -9.19 -7.62 -1.17
CA SER A 114 -9.89 -7.35 -2.43
C SER A 114 -9.45 -8.25 -3.58
N VAL A 115 -8.15 -8.57 -3.67
CA VAL A 115 -7.59 -9.40 -4.74
C VAL A 115 -7.96 -10.89 -4.57
N PRO A 116 -7.88 -11.49 -3.37
CA PRO A 116 -8.43 -12.84 -3.17
C PRO A 116 -9.95 -12.86 -3.40
N GLY A 117 -10.65 -11.82 -2.94
CA GLY A 117 -12.10 -11.69 -3.09
C GLY A 117 -12.57 -11.68 -4.54
N SER A 118 -11.89 -10.96 -5.44
CA SER A 118 -12.22 -10.96 -6.88
C SER A 118 -12.03 -12.34 -7.51
N ALA A 119 -11.03 -13.08 -7.04
CA ALA A 119 -10.76 -14.45 -7.44
C ALA A 119 -11.69 -15.51 -6.79
N GLY A 120 -12.64 -15.10 -5.95
CA GLY A 120 -13.54 -16.00 -5.22
C GLY A 120 -12.86 -16.75 -4.06
N ILE A 121 -11.77 -16.21 -3.51
CA ILE A 121 -11.04 -16.78 -2.38
C ILE A 121 -11.25 -15.86 -1.17
N PRO A 122 -12.02 -16.27 -0.15
CA PRO A 122 -12.12 -15.48 1.06
C PRO A 122 -10.81 -15.59 1.86
N VAL A 123 -10.35 -14.51 2.49
CA VAL A 123 -9.13 -14.58 3.33
C VAL A 123 -9.41 -15.22 4.70
N THR A 124 -10.65 -15.19 5.14
CA THR A 124 -11.13 -15.90 6.35
C THR A 124 -12.38 -16.68 6.01
N HIS A 125 -12.59 -17.81 6.70
CA HIS A 125 -13.82 -18.56 6.59
C HIS A 125 -14.02 -19.36 7.88
N ARG A 126 -15.21 -19.27 8.47
CA ARG A 126 -15.53 -19.99 9.71
C ARG A 126 -15.30 -21.49 9.52
N GLY A 127 -14.61 -22.12 10.47
CA GLY A 127 -14.25 -23.54 10.39
C GLY A 127 -13.09 -23.89 9.45
N ILE A 128 -12.50 -22.89 8.75
CA ILE A 128 -11.36 -23.09 7.85
C ILE A 128 -10.17 -22.22 8.28
N ALA A 129 -10.37 -20.90 8.39
CA ALA A 129 -9.35 -19.94 8.81
C ALA A 129 -9.97 -18.78 9.59
N SER A 130 -9.57 -18.62 10.85
CA SER A 130 -9.97 -17.53 11.75
C SER A 130 -8.91 -16.43 11.86
N ALA A 131 -7.76 -16.60 11.22
CA ALA A 131 -6.63 -15.67 11.24
C ALA A 131 -6.07 -15.49 9.82
N VAL A 132 -5.54 -14.29 9.56
CA VAL A 132 -4.85 -13.94 8.33
C VAL A 132 -3.52 -13.30 8.70
N THR A 133 -2.44 -13.75 8.07
CA THR A 133 -1.11 -13.17 8.23
C THR A 133 -0.66 -12.61 6.89
N ALA A 134 -0.53 -11.28 6.82
CA ALA A 134 -0.03 -10.57 5.66
C ALA A 134 1.45 -10.27 5.85
N PHE A 135 2.28 -10.51 4.84
CA PHE A 135 3.72 -10.22 4.88
C PHE A 135 4.25 -9.88 3.50
N ALA A 136 5.34 -9.12 3.46
CA ALA A 136 6.09 -8.84 2.25
C ALA A 136 7.15 -9.92 2.02
N ALA A 137 7.16 -10.54 0.84
CA ALA A 137 8.06 -11.63 0.48
C ALA A 137 9.04 -11.22 -0.65
N HIS A 138 9.46 -9.94 -0.65
CA HIS A 138 10.47 -9.44 -1.58
C HIS A 138 11.89 -9.92 -1.23
N ASP A 139 12.16 -10.13 0.07
CA ASP A 139 13.35 -10.81 0.58
C ASP A 139 12.90 -12.04 1.37
N VAL A 140 12.92 -13.21 0.71
CA VAL A 140 12.48 -14.46 1.33
C VAL A 140 13.46 -14.93 2.40
N GLU A 141 14.75 -14.62 2.30
CA GLU A 141 15.76 -15.09 3.26
C GLU A 141 15.66 -14.33 4.58
N GLY A 142 15.31 -13.04 4.54
CA GLY A 142 15.02 -12.24 5.72
C GLY A 142 13.77 -12.65 6.51
N LEU A 143 12.93 -13.54 5.98
CA LEU A 143 11.71 -14.01 6.66
C LEU A 143 12.00 -15.10 7.69
N ASP A 144 11.29 -15.05 8.82
CA ASP A 144 11.12 -16.18 9.73
C ASP A 144 10.12 -17.18 9.13
N ALA A 145 10.58 -17.94 8.15
CA ALA A 145 9.78 -18.98 7.49
C ALA A 145 9.29 -20.04 8.48
N ALA A 146 10.02 -20.27 9.58
CA ALA A 146 9.65 -21.22 10.60
C ALA A 146 8.39 -20.78 11.35
N ALA A 147 8.33 -19.51 11.76
CA ALA A 147 7.14 -18.93 12.37
C ALA A 147 5.96 -18.90 11.39
N LEU A 148 6.20 -18.51 10.13
CA LEU A 148 5.15 -18.47 9.10
C LEU A 148 4.56 -19.86 8.82
N ALA A 149 5.38 -20.90 8.69
CA ALA A 149 4.93 -22.27 8.44
C ALA A 149 4.02 -22.81 9.55
N ARG A 150 4.28 -22.41 10.81
CA ARG A 150 3.48 -22.80 11.98
C ARG A 150 2.26 -21.92 12.22
N THR A 151 2.15 -20.80 11.53
CA THR A 151 1.06 -19.85 11.76
C THR A 151 -0.25 -20.42 11.20
N PRO A 152 -1.30 -20.59 12.04
CA PRO A 152 -2.58 -21.12 11.58
C PRO A 152 -3.33 -20.11 10.73
N GLY A 153 -4.22 -20.61 9.87
CA GLY A 153 -5.08 -19.80 9.03
C GLY A 153 -4.50 -19.53 7.64
N THR A 154 -4.73 -18.32 7.15
CA THR A 154 -4.39 -17.92 5.77
C THR A 154 -3.14 -17.06 5.76
N LEU A 155 -2.16 -17.46 4.97
CA LEU A 155 -0.98 -16.65 4.68
C LEU A 155 -1.22 -15.87 3.39
N VAL A 156 -0.94 -14.57 3.40
CA VAL A 156 -1.03 -13.70 2.21
C VAL A 156 0.31 -13.00 2.00
N ALA A 157 1.03 -13.44 0.96
CA ALA A 157 2.35 -12.91 0.62
C ALA A 157 2.24 -11.84 -0.46
N PHE A 158 2.64 -10.62 -0.11
CA PHE A 158 2.81 -9.49 -1.02
C PHE A 158 4.19 -9.56 -1.66
N MET A 159 4.31 -9.13 -2.92
CA MET A 159 5.60 -9.09 -3.63
C MET A 159 6.31 -10.46 -3.69
N GLY A 160 5.56 -11.56 -3.58
CA GLY A 160 6.12 -12.90 -3.40
C GLY A 160 6.28 -13.71 -4.69
N LEU A 161 5.87 -13.20 -5.85
CA LEU A 161 5.87 -13.99 -7.09
C LEU A 161 7.29 -14.37 -7.53
N THR A 162 8.23 -13.42 -7.51
CA THR A 162 9.63 -13.65 -7.92
C THR A 162 10.32 -14.68 -7.02
N GLY A 163 10.03 -14.66 -5.71
CA GLY A 163 10.60 -15.56 -4.72
C GLY A 163 9.72 -16.78 -4.39
N LEU A 164 8.70 -17.07 -5.20
CA LEU A 164 7.63 -18.01 -4.82
C LEU A 164 8.13 -19.45 -4.61
N GLU A 165 9.04 -19.92 -5.47
CA GLU A 165 9.66 -21.25 -5.34
C GLU A 165 10.37 -21.37 -3.99
N ARG A 166 11.26 -20.42 -3.70
CA ARG A 166 12.00 -20.38 -2.45
C ARG A 166 11.10 -20.24 -1.22
N LEU A 167 10.06 -19.42 -1.31
CA LEU A 167 9.08 -19.26 -0.24
C LEU A 167 8.35 -20.57 0.04
N ALA A 168 7.91 -21.27 -1.01
CA ALA A 168 7.21 -22.55 -0.88
C ALA A 168 8.11 -23.62 -0.26
N GLU A 169 9.36 -23.76 -0.74
CA GLU A 169 10.38 -24.65 -0.18
C GLU A 169 10.57 -24.41 1.32
N ARG A 170 10.87 -23.15 1.72
CA ARG A 170 11.13 -22.84 3.13
C ARG A 170 9.91 -23.10 4.02
N LEU A 171 8.70 -22.80 3.55
CA LEU A 171 7.49 -23.11 4.32
C LEU A 171 7.31 -24.62 4.50
N ILE A 172 7.58 -25.41 3.46
CA ILE A 172 7.47 -26.88 3.51
C ILE A 172 8.53 -27.48 4.44
N GLU A 173 9.79 -27.04 4.29
CA GLU A 173 10.92 -27.44 5.16
C GLU A 173 10.60 -27.24 6.64
N HIS A 174 9.86 -26.18 6.98
CA HIS A 174 9.51 -25.84 8.37
C HIS A 174 8.13 -26.36 8.82
N GLY A 175 7.55 -27.31 8.07
CA GLY A 175 6.40 -28.10 8.50
C GLY A 175 5.05 -27.69 7.93
N ARG A 176 5.00 -26.74 6.97
CA ARG A 176 3.77 -26.53 6.19
C ARG A 176 3.59 -27.73 5.25
N ARG A 177 2.39 -28.31 5.17
CA ARG A 177 2.15 -29.44 4.25
C ARG A 177 2.38 -29.00 2.80
N ALA A 178 3.14 -29.80 2.05
CA ALA A 178 3.35 -29.63 0.61
C ALA A 178 2.03 -29.59 -0.19
N SER A 179 1.03 -30.36 0.27
CA SER A 179 -0.32 -30.41 -0.28
C SER A 179 -1.23 -29.23 0.12
N THR A 180 -0.73 -28.25 0.89
CA THR A 180 -1.53 -27.08 1.29
C THR A 180 -2.01 -26.35 0.03
N PRO A 181 -3.32 -26.08 -0.11
CA PRO A 181 -3.82 -25.30 -1.24
C PRO A 181 -3.20 -23.89 -1.29
N ALA A 182 -2.72 -23.49 -2.45
CA ALA A 182 -2.19 -22.17 -2.71
C ALA A 182 -2.80 -21.57 -3.98
N ALA A 183 -2.83 -20.24 -4.04
CA ALA A 183 -3.28 -19.48 -5.19
C ALA A 183 -2.33 -18.31 -5.48
N VAL A 184 -2.16 -18.00 -6.75
CA VAL A 184 -1.53 -16.75 -7.21
C VAL A 184 -2.57 -16.00 -8.02
N VAL A 185 -2.85 -14.77 -7.60
CA VAL A 185 -3.74 -13.85 -8.32
C VAL A 185 -2.88 -12.72 -8.88
N SER A 186 -2.70 -12.72 -10.19
CA SER A 186 -1.97 -11.70 -10.95
C SER A 186 -2.94 -10.68 -11.54
N ALA A 187 -2.53 -9.41 -11.58
CA ALA A 187 -3.36 -8.29 -12.06
C ALA A 187 -4.76 -8.28 -11.42
N GLY A 188 -4.82 -8.54 -10.11
CA GLY A 188 -6.07 -8.70 -9.39
C GLY A 188 -6.99 -7.48 -9.52
N THR A 189 -8.30 -7.73 -9.62
CA THR A 189 -9.37 -6.73 -9.80
C THR A 189 -9.36 -5.98 -11.14
N THR A 190 -8.44 -6.28 -12.06
CA THR A 190 -8.41 -5.69 -13.41
C THR A 190 -9.04 -6.61 -14.46
N VAL A 191 -9.16 -6.12 -15.69
CA VAL A 191 -9.62 -6.93 -16.84
C VAL A 191 -8.64 -8.06 -17.19
N ASP A 192 -7.37 -7.90 -16.84
CA ASP A 192 -6.27 -8.83 -17.11
C ASP A 192 -6.04 -9.83 -15.96
N GLU A 193 -6.95 -9.88 -14.97
CA GLU A 193 -6.82 -10.77 -13.81
C GLU A 193 -6.64 -12.24 -14.24
N ARG A 194 -5.58 -12.86 -13.72
CA ARG A 194 -5.28 -14.28 -13.89
C ARG A 194 -5.14 -14.96 -12.54
N VAL A 195 -5.79 -16.10 -12.38
CA VAL A 195 -5.79 -16.88 -11.14
C VAL A 195 -5.26 -18.27 -11.41
N ILE A 196 -4.17 -18.63 -10.75
CA ILE A 196 -3.63 -19.99 -10.72
C ILE A 196 -3.82 -20.56 -9.32
N THR A 197 -4.24 -21.82 -9.23
CA THR A 197 -4.34 -22.57 -7.97
C THR A 197 -3.61 -23.89 -8.12
N ALA A 198 -2.84 -24.27 -7.13
CA ALA A 198 -2.12 -25.54 -7.07
C ALA A 198 -1.77 -25.88 -5.61
N PRO A 199 -1.37 -27.13 -5.31
CA PRO A 199 -0.67 -27.43 -4.07
C PRO A 199 0.57 -26.54 -3.90
N LEU A 200 0.95 -26.24 -2.66
CA LEU A 200 2.08 -25.38 -2.33
C LEU A 200 3.39 -25.82 -2.99
N GLU A 201 3.64 -27.13 -3.08
CA GLU A 201 4.84 -27.67 -3.75
C GLU A 201 4.87 -27.41 -5.27
N MET A 202 3.72 -27.21 -5.91
CA MET A 202 3.61 -27.02 -7.37
C MET A 202 3.32 -25.58 -7.77
N ILE A 203 2.98 -24.70 -6.81
CA ILE A 203 2.43 -23.38 -7.12
C ILE A 203 3.42 -22.49 -7.87
N ALA A 204 4.71 -22.58 -7.54
CA ALA A 204 5.74 -21.81 -8.22
C ALA A 204 5.84 -22.18 -9.70
N HIS A 205 5.90 -23.49 -10.00
CA HIS A 205 5.94 -23.97 -11.38
C HIS A 205 4.67 -23.59 -12.15
N ALA A 206 3.50 -23.73 -11.53
CA ALA A 206 2.21 -23.41 -12.16
C ALA A 206 2.04 -21.91 -12.44
N ALA A 207 2.64 -21.05 -11.63
CA ALA A 207 2.50 -19.59 -11.72
C ALA A 207 3.67 -18.89 -12.43
N ARG A 208 4.67 -19.63 -12.94
CA ARG A 208 5.93 -19.08 -13.48
C ARG A 208 5.77 -18.04 -14.59
N ASP A 209 4.68 -18.14 -15.36
CA ASP A 209 4.40 -17.28 -16.53
C ASP A 209 3.43 -16.12 -16.20
N LEU A 210 3.07 -15.95 -14.92
CA LEU A 210 2.21 -14.84 -14.50
C LEU A 210 3.00 -13.53 -14.41
N PRO A 211 2.44 -12.40 -14.88
CA PRO A 211 3.06 -11.10 -14.69
C PRO A 211 2.87 -10.58 -13.26
N THR A 212 3.71 -9.63 -12.88
CA THR A 212 3.49 -8.81 -11.67
C THR A 212 2.60 -7.59 -12.01
N PRO A 213 1.89 -7.01 -11.04
CA PRO A 213 1.79 -7.40 -9.63
C PRO A 213 0.98 -8.68 -9.43
N ALA A 214 1.36 -9.50 -8.46
CA ALA A 214 0.62 -10.68 -8.05
C ALA A 214 0.63 -10.87 -6.54
N LEU A 215 -0.45 -11.46 -6.03
CA LEU A 215 -0.63 -11.78 -4.62
C LEU A 215 -0.70 -13.31 -4.46
N VAL A 216 0.05 -13.83 -3.49
CA VAL A 216 0.07 -15.27 -3.18
C VAL A 216 -0.78 -15.50 -1.93
N VAL A 217 -1.71 -16.45 -2.01
CA VAL A 217 -2.58 -16.86 -0.91
C VAL A 217 -2.32 -18.32 -0.61
N ILE A 218 -1.96 -18.66 0.63
CA ILE A 218 -1.64 -20.04 1.03
C ILE A 218 -2.53 -20.43 2.21
N GLY A 219 -3.35 -21.46 2.02
CA GLY A 219 -4.24 -21.99 3.06
C GLY A 219 -5.50 -22.63 2.49
N GLU A 220 -6.20 -23.35 3.37
CA GLU A 220 -7.39 -24.13 3.02
C GLU A 220 -8.54 -23.28 2.43
N VAL A 221 -8.54 -21.97 2.68
CA VAL A 221 -9.52 -21.05 2.08
C VAL A 221 -9.48 -21.02 0.54
N VAL A 222 -8.37 -21.39 -0.08
CA VAL A 222 -8.26 -21.50 -1.55
C VAL A 222 -9.22 -22.56 -2.09
N ALA A 223 -9.52 -23.62 -1.34
CA ALA A 223 -10.46 -24.66 -1.75
C ALA A 223 -11.91 -24.14 -1.88
N VAL A 224 -12.25 -23.05 -1.16
CA VAL A 224 -13.59 -22.42 -1.25
C VAL A 224 -13.87 -21.91 -2.67
N ARG A 225 -12.84 -21.41 -3.38
CA ARG A 225 -12.97 -20.95 -4.77
C ARG A 225 -13.57 -22.03 -5.69
N ALA A 226 -13.10 -23.27 -5.58
CA ALA A 226 -13.59 -24.37 -6.39
C ALA A 226 -15.08 -24.67 -6.11
N ALA A 227 -15.53 -24.50 -4.87
CA ALA A 227 -16.94 -24.63 -4.52
C ALA A 227 -17.79 -23.50 -5.13
N LEU A 228 -17.35 -22.24 -5.01
CA LEU A 228 -18.06 -21.07 -5.55
C LEU A 228 -18.14 -21.11 -7.09
N GLN A 229 -17.08 -21.54 -7.77
CA GLN A 229 -17.08 -21.68 -9.23
C GLN A 229 -18.07 -22.74 -9.72
N ARG A 230 -18.14 -23.89 -9.02
CA ARG A 230 -19.13 -24.94 -9.35
C ARG A 230 -20.57 -24.47 -9.16
N ALA A 231 -20.82 -23.60 -8.19
CA ALA A 231 -22.13 -23.00 -7.95
C ALA A 231 -22.52 -21.89 -8.96
N GLY A 232 -21.70 -21.64 -9.99
CA GLY A 232 -21.99 -20.68 -11.04
C GLY A 232 -21.62 -19.24 -10.70
N GLN A 233 -20.93 -18.99 -9.59
CA GLN A 233 -20.38 -17.68 -9.29
C GLN A 233 -19.21 -17.41 -10.23
N ARG A 234 -19.49 -16.70 -11.34
CA ARG A 234 -18.47 -15.99 -12.09
C ARG A 234 -17.94 -14.89 -11.17
N GLY A 235 -16.63 -14.66 -11.13
CA GLY A 235 -16.02 -13.61 -10.30
C GLY A 235 -16.75 -12.26 -10.48
N ALA A 236 -16.63 -11.36 -9.50
CA ALA A 236 -17.34 -10.07 -9.49
C ALA A 236 -17.33 -9.42 -10.89
N PRO A 237 -18.45 -8.81 -11.35
CA PRO A 237 -18.52 -8.22 -12.68
C PRO A 237 -17.31 -7.29 -12.88
N ARG A 238 -16.56 -7.54 -13.95
CA ARG A 238 -15.37 -6.77 -14.36
C ARG A 238 -15.83 -5.40 -14.86
N SER A 239 -16.29 -4.54 -13.96
CA SER A 239 -16.78 -3.21 -14.29
C SER A 239 -15.60 -2.30 -14.65
N ARG A 240 -15.74 -1.57 -15.76
CA ARG A 240 -14.87 -0.47 -16.23
C ARG A 240 -14.76 0.73 -15.27
N GLU A 241 -15.30 0.62 -14.06
CA GLU A 241 -15.45 1.73 -13.12
C GLU A 241 -15.40 1.20 -11.68
N ILE A 242 -14.20 0.89 -11.17
CA ILE A 242 -13.92 1.09 -9.74
C ILE A 242 -12.47 1.55 -9.63
N PRO A 243 -12.21 2.85 -9.67
CA PRO A 243 -10.88 3.35 -9.49
C PRO A 243 -10.52 3.26 -7.99
N ARG A 244 -9.48 2.49 -7.64
CA ARG A 244 -8.99 2.30 -6.25
C ARG A 244 -7.53 2.72 -6.15
N ALA A 245 -7.30 3.99 -5.90
CA ALA A 245 -6.03 4.50 -5.41
C ALA A 245 -6.30 5.68 -4.51
N VAL A 246 -5.54 5.77 -3.43
CA VAL A 246 -5.93 6.59 -2.30
C VAL A 246 -4.90 7.67 -2.03
N SER A 247 -5.42 8.84 -1.69
CA SER A 247 -4.68 10.09 -1.57
C SER A 247 -4.21 10.34 -0.14
N THR A 248 -2.94 10.69 0.01
CA THR A 248 -2.51 11.55 1.11
C THR A 248 -2.60 12.99 0.61
N THR A 249 -3.38 13.84 1.28
CA THR A 249 -3.58 15.24 0.87
C THR A 249 -2.96 16.17 1.88
N THR A 250 -2.12 17.12 1.45
CA THR A 250 -1.64 18.20 2.34
C THR A 250 -2.71 19.27 2.49
N ALA A 251 -3.11 19.59 3.73
CA ALA A 251 -4.21 20.53 3.96
C ALA A 251 -3.74 21.98 3.84
N ALA A 252 -4.31 22.75 2.91
CA ALA A 252 -4.07 24.19 2.85
C ALA A 252 -4.73 24.90 4.05
N THR A 253 -3.93 25.55 4.90
CA THR A 253 -4.44 26.49 5.90
C THR A 253 -5.04 27.68 5.16
N SER A 254 -6.33 27.97 5.39
CA SER A 254 -7.01 29.10 4.76
C SER A 254 -6.32 30.43 5.08
N GLY A 255 -5.58 30.97 4.10
CA GLY A 255 -5.00 32.31 4.11
C GLY A 255 -5.04 32.92 2.71
N SER A 256 -5.85 33.96 2.56
CA SER A 256 -6.00 34.89 1.40
C SER A 256 -5.35 34.50 0.06
N ARG A 257 -6.20 34.15 -0.93
CA ARG A 257 -5.82 34.05 -2.35
C ARG A 257 -5.28 35.38 -2.88
N LEU A 258 -3.96 35.48 -3.04
CA LEU A 258 -3.35 36.46 -3.92
C LEU A 258 -3.24 35.86 -5.32
N ARG A 259 -4.04 36.39 -6.27
CA ARG A 259 -3.99 36.06 -7.70
C ARG A 259 -2.55 36.26 -8.21
N ARG A 260 -1.80 35.18 -8.47
CA ARG A 260 -0.58 35.26 -9.28
C ARG A 260 -0.95 35.14 -10.76
N ARG A 261 -0.48 36.14 -11.52
CA ARG A 261 -0.64 36.23 -12.97
C ARG A 261 0.08 35.07 -13.66
N SER A 262 -0.62 34.47 -14.63
CA SER A 262 -0.11 33.52 -15.60
C SER A 262 1.18 34.03 -16.25
N ARG A 263 2.27 33.28 -16.11
CA ARG A 263 3.41 33.33 -17.03
C ARG A 263 3.36 32.06 -17.87
N SER A 264 3.16 32.23 -19.17
CA SER A 264 3.31 31.17 -20.16
C SER A 264 4.77 30.72 -20.20
N PHE A 265 5.02 29.44 -19.96
CA PHE A 265 6.24 28.77 -20.37
C PHE A 265 5.90 27.81 -21.51
N GLY A 266 6.50 28.05 -22.68
CA GLY A 266 6.52 27.09 -23.79
C GLY A 266 7.34 25.84 -23.43
N PRO A 267 7.37 24.82 -24.30
CA PRO A 267 7.87 23.50 -23.95
C PRO A 267 9.39 23.53 -23.87
N ALA A 268 9.90 23.70 -22.65
CA ALA A 268 11.27 23.39 -22.31
C ALA A 268 11.20 22.44 -21.12
N THR A 269 11.66 21.21 -21.34
CA THR A 269 12.00 20.24 -20.29
C THR A 269 12.84 20.95 -19.22
N PRO A 270 12.36 21.11 -17.98
CA PRO A 270 13.20 21.57 -16.90
C PRO A 270 13.88 20.35 -16.28
N THR A 271 15.15 20.14 -16.63
CA THR A 271 16.10 19.50 -15.72
C THR A 271 16.30 20.46 -14.55
N ALA A 272 15.63 20.21 -13.43
CA ALA A 272 15.98 20.89 -12.19
C ALA A 272 17.35 20.38 -11.71
N PRO A 273 18.29 21.26 -11.31
CA PRO A 273 19.55 20.81 -10.74
C PRO A 273 19.29 20.32 -9.32
N ILE A 274 19.54 19.03 -9.09
CA ILE A 274 19.67 18.48 -7.73
C ILE A 274 20.91 19.16 -7.12
N ALA A 275 20.68 20.07 -6.17
CA ALA A 275 21.76 20.66 -5.41
C ALA A 275 22.40 19.57 -4.55
N SER A 276 23.68 19.29 -4.81
CA SER A 276 24.47 18.34 -4.03
C SER A 276 24.65 18.85 -2.61
N VAL A 277 23.91 18.25 -1.67
CA VAL A 277 24.10 18.50 -0.25
C VAL A 277 25.45 17.89 0.16
N ARG A 278 26.39 18.77 0.52
CA ARG A 278 27.69 18.42 1.11
C ARG A 278 27.47 17.56 2.36
N ARG A 279 28.00 16.34 2.35
CA ARG A 279 28.20 15.53 3.56
C ARG A 279 29.16 16.25 4.50
N SER A 280 28.64 16.81 5.60
CA SER A 280 29.45 17.21 6.75
C SER A 280 29.71 15.98 7.62
N LYS A 281 30.99 15.64 7.78
CA LYS A 281 31.48 14.65 8.74
C LYS A 281 31.06 15.08 10.16
N ILE A 282 30.27 14.26 10.84
CA ILE A 282 30.19 14.27 12.30
C ILE A 282 30.81 12.97 12.79
N GLY A 283 31.83 13.12 13.64
CA GLY A 283 32.70 12.08 14.12
C GLY A 283 32.02 11.11 15.07
N ALA A 284 32.59 9.90 15.11
CA ALA A 284 32.24 8.80 15.98
C ALA A 284 32.34 9.17 17.46
N ALA A 285 31.36 8.71 18.24
CA ALA A 285 31.49 8.47 19.67
C ALA A 285 30.90 7.09 19.98
N THR A 286 31.78 6.11 20.15
CA THR A 286 31.49 4.76 20.60
C THR A 286 31.07 4.80 22.08
N PRO A 287 29.97 4.15 22.50
CA PRO A 287 29.78 3.82 23.91
C PRO A 287 30.55 2.55 24.24
N ALA A 288 31.39 2.65 25.27
CA ALA A 288 32.20 1.59 25.82
C ALA A 288 31.33 0.44 26.38
N SER A 289 31.72 -0.79 26.05
CA SER A 289 31.25 -2.02 26.67
C SER A 289 31.73 -2.14 28.12
N PRO A 290 30.89 -2.55 29.10
CA PRO A 290 31.36 -2.82 30.45
C PRO A 290 32.03 -4.20 30.52
N SER A 291 33.25 -4.19 31.05
CA SER A 291 34.11 -5.33 31.29
C SER A 291 33.55 -6.32 32.31
N ARG A 292 33.70 -7.61 32.03
CA ARG A 292 33.68 -8.70 33.01
C ARG A 292 34.71 -8.44 34.11
N ALA A 293 34.28 -8.41 35.36
CA ALA A 293 35.13 -8.62 36.52
C ALA A 293 34.92 -10.05 37.03
N SER A 294 35.98 -10.85 37.00
CA SER A 294 36.09 -12.10 37.75
C SER A 294 36.45 -11.78 39.20
N SER A 295 35.72 -12.34 40.16
CA SER A 295 36.25 -12.61 41.50
C SER A 295 36.21 -14.12 41.73
N ARG A 296 37.36 -14.66 42.14
CA ARG A 296 37.51 -16.04 42.64
C ARG A 296 37.10 -16.09 44.12
N SER A 297 36.41 -17.18 44.46
CA SER A 297 36.56 -18.06 45.65
C SER A 297 36.67 -17.45 47.05
N THR A 298 35.74 -17.82 47.94
CA THR A 298 36.03 -18.46 49.24
C THR A 298 34.75 -18.99 49.89
N ALA A 299 34.85 -20.20 50.46
CA ALA A 299 33.89 -21.02 51.22
C ALA A 299 32.80 -21.75 50.41
#